data_AF-A0A1V5BI73-F1
#
_entry.id   AF-A0A1V5BI73-F1
#
_cell.length_a   1.000
_cell.length_b   1.000
_cell.length_c   1.000
_cell.angle_alpha   90.00
_cell.angle_beta   90.00
_cell.angle_gamma   90.00
#
_symmetry.space_group_name_H-M   'P 1'
#
loop_
_entity.id
_entity.type
_entity.pdbx_description
1 polymer ?
#
loop_
_entity_poly.entity_id
_entity_poly.type
_entity_poly.pdbx_seq_one_letter_code
_entity_poly.pdbx_strand_id
1 'polypeptide(L)'
;MEKTLLFFMQGIPESIGLISFCLALAGVPLRWKIIIAVGMVLTTIVLILRSLPLAYGLHTVAITLLMAFVITKITRIPAAKSLIAAFASICVLAIMELAINNLFFSITKLEQQAVISNNLLWELLGLPQAILMIIFAVIIPKFKKPIEGAWKI
;
A
#
# COMPACT_ATOMS: atom_id res chain seq x y z
N MET A 1 -21.28 -6.10 7.97
CA MET A 1 -21.11 -6.57 6.58
C MET A 1 -20.68 -5.42 5.68
N GLU A 2 -21.42 -4.30 5.64
CA GLU A 2 -21.09 -3.11 4.84
C GLU A 2 -19.68 -2.54 5.12
N LYS A 3 -19.31 -2.34 6.39
CA LYS A 3 -17.97 -1.85 6.76
C LYS A 3 -16.84 -2.74 6.25
N THR A 4 -17.04 -4.05 6.26
CA THR A 4 -16.05 -5.02 5.75
C THR A 4 -15.93 -4.93 4.23
N LEU A 5 -17.04 -4.75 3.53
CA LEU A 5 -17.05 -4.58 2.08
C LEU A 5 -16.31 -3.30 1.67
N LEU A 6 -16.60 -2.18 2.35
CA LEU A 6 -15.92 -0.90 2.11
C LEU A 6 -14.42 -1.02 2.36
N PHE A 7 -14.02 -1.68 3.45
CA PHE A 7 -12.62 -1.94 3.75
C PHE A 7 -11.90 -2.71 2.63
N PHE A 8 -12.52 -3.72 2.03
CA PHE A 8 -11.92 -4.42 0.89
C PHE A 8 -11.88 -3.55 -0.36
N MET A 9 -12.89 -2.69 -0.56
CA MET A 9 -12.97 -1.79 -1.69
C MET A 9 -11.83 -0.76 -1.69
N GLN A 10 -11.43 -0.23 -0.53
CA GLN A 10 -10.24 0.63 -0.40
C GLN A 10 -8.95 -0.18 -0.27
N GLY A 11 -8.95 -1.19 0.60
CA GLY A 11 -7.75 -1.91 1.02
C GLY A 11 -7.10 -2.72 -0.10
N ILE A 12 -7.88 -3.22 -1.07
CA ILE A 12 -7.33 -3.94 -2.24
C ILE A 12 -6.54 -2.99 -3.14
N PRO A 13 -7.10 -1.88 -3.66
CA PRO A 13 -6.33 -0.85 -4.38
C PRO A 13 -5.10 -0.37 -3.62
N GLU A 14 -5.22 -0.11 -2.32
CA GLU A 14 -4.13 0.37 -1.49
C GLU A 14 -2.99 -0.65 -1.41
N SER A 15 -3.33 -1.93 -1.17
CA SER A 15 -2.34 -3.02 -1.11
C SER A 15 -1.67 -3.26 -2.48
N ILE A 16 -2.43 -3.13 -3.59
CA ILE A 16 -1.90 -3.19 -4.95
C ILE A 16 -0.94 -2.03 -5.23
N GLY A 17 -1.31 -0.81 -4.85
CA GLY A 17 -0.46 0.37 -4.98
C GLY A 17 0.82 0.22 -4.18
N LEU A 18 0.71 -0.23 -2.93
CA LEU A 18 1.84 -0.42 -2.04
C LEU A 18 2.84 -1.46 -2.57
N ILE A 19 2.37 -2.63 -2.98
CA ILE A 19 3.27 -3.68 -3.49
C ILE A 19 3.87 -3.34 -4.84
N SER A 20 3.09 -2.72 -5.75
CA SER A 20 3.60 -2.31 -7.06
C SER A 20 4.68 -1.24 -6.91
N PHE A 21 4.47 -0.26 -6.03
CA PHE A 21 5.46 0.78 -5.73
C PHE A 21 6.72 0.19 -5.09
N CYS A 22 6.56 -0.73 -4.12
CA CYS A 22 7.69 -1.43 -3.50
C CYS A 22 8.52 -2.21 -4.53
N LEU A 23 7.87 -2.94 -5.44
CA LEU A 23 8.55 -3.66 -6.53
C LEU A 23 9.29 -2.70 -7.46
N ALA A 24 8.67 -1.57 -7.81
CA ALA A 24 9.28 -0.57 -8.67
C ALA A 24 10.54 0.05 -8.02
N LEU A 25 10.49 0.40 -6.73
CA LEU A 25 11.65 0.88 -5.97
C LEU A 25 12.77 -0.16 -5.90
N ALA A 26 12.41 -1.43 -5.68
CA ALA A 26 13.34 -2.55 -5.67
C ALA A 26 13.97 -2.83 -7.06
N GLY A 27 13.41 -2.27 -8.14
CA GLY A 27 13.85 -2.47 -9.51
C GLY A 27 13.38 -3.80 -10.09
N VAL A 28 12.22 -4.29 -9.64
CA VAL A 28 11.61 -5.54 -10.12
C VAL A 28 10.56 -5.19 -11.19
N PRO A 29 10.53 -5.88 -12.34
CA PRO A 29 9.53 -5.59 -13.37
C PRO A 29 8.12 -5.92 -12.86
N LEU A 30 7.15 -5.04 -13.15
CA LEU A 30 5.79 -5.19 -12.64
C LEU A 30 5.05 -6.32 -13.35
N ARG A 31 4.68 -7.35 -12.59
CA ARG A 31 3.82 -8.46 -13.06
C ARG A 31 2.44 -8.34 -12.43
N TRP A 32 1.53 -7.66 -13.10
CA TRP A 32 0.20 -7.30 -12.58
C TRP A 32 -0.61 -8.49 -12.06
N LYS A 33 -0.55 -9.65 -12.72
CA LYS A 33 -1.25 -10.86 -12.26
C LYS A 33 -0.82 -11.27 -10.85
N ILE A 34 0.49 -11.24 -10.56
CA ILE A 34 1.05 -11.58 -9.25
C ILE A 34 0.76 -10.45 -8.24
N ILE A 35 0.93 -9.19 -8.67
CA ILE A 35 0.66 -8.01 -7.86
C ILE A 35 -0.78 -8.01 -7.34
N ILE A 36 -1.76 -8.27 -8.20
CA ILE A 36 -3.19 -8.30 -7.82
C ILE A 36 -3.45 -9.47 -6.86
N ALA A 37 -2.93 -10.66 -7.15
CA ALA A 37 -3.09 -11.82 -6.29
C ALA A 37 -2.51 -11.58 -4.89
N VAL A 38 -1.28 -11.07 -4.81
CA VAL A 38 -0.62 -10.76 -3.53
C VAL A 38 -1.32 -9.60 -2.83
N GLY A 39 -1.77 -8.58 -3.56
CA GLY A 39 -2.52 -7.45 -3.01
C GLY A 39 -3.78 -7.90 -2.26
N MET A 40 -4.60 -8.76 -2.87
CA MET A 40 -5.80 -9.31 -2.23
C MET A 40 -5.49 -10.12 -0.96
N VAL A 41 -4.45 -10.95 -1.01
CA VAL A 41 -4.00 -11.72 0.16
C VAL A 41 -3.51 -10.78 1.25
N LEU A 42 -2.72 -9.76 0.89
CA LEU A 42 -2.19 -8.79 1.83
C LEU A 42 -3.32 -8.01 2.52
N THR A 43 -4.33 -7.54 1.79
CA THR A 43 -5.50 -6.85 2.37
C THR A 43 -6.20 -7.72 3.41
N THR A 44 -6.35 -9.01 3.13
CA THR A 44 -6.96 -9.95 4.07
C THR A 44 -6.10 -10.11 5.33
N ILE A 45 -4.78 -10.20 5.18
CA ILE A 45 -3.87 -10.25 6.32
C ILE A 45 -3.90 -8.94 7.12
N VAL A 46 -3.97 -7.78 6.46
CA VAL A 46 -4.10 -6.48 7.13
C VAL A 46 -5.38 -6.41 7.96
N LEU A 47 -6.50 -6.93 7.45
CA LEU A 47 -7.75 -7.00 8.20
C LEU A 47 -7.60 -7.82 9.48
N ILE A 48 -6.95 -8.98 9.40
CA ILE A 48 -6.67 -9.84 10.56
C ILE A 48 -5.70 -9.15 11.52
N LEU A 49 -4.64 -8.52 11.01
CA LEU A 49 -3.67 -7.83 11.86
C LEU A 49 -4.35 -6.68 12.63
N ARG A 50 -5.24 -5.92 11.98
CA ARG A 50 -5.98 -4.81 12.62
C ARG A 50 -7.01 -5.26 13.65
N SER A 51 -7.46 -6.53 13.63
CA SER A 51 -8.38 -7.05 14.65
C SER A 51 -7.66 -7.54 15.91
N LEU A 52 -6.33 -7.66 15.88
CA LEU A 52 -5.52 -8.00 17.05
C LEU A 52 -5.35 -6.77 17.98
N PRO A 53 -5.33 -6.96 19.31
CA PRO A 53 -5.14 -5.87 20.27
C PRO A 53 -3.66 -5.48 20.37
N LEU A 54 -3.08 -4.99 19.26
CA LEU A 54 -1.71 -4.49 19.23
C LEU A 54 -1.70 -2.99 19.53
N ALA A 55 -0.59 -2.53 20.12
CA ALA A 55 -0.37 -1.09 20.31
C ALA A 55 -0.33 -0.36 18.96
N TYR A 56 -0.76 0.91 18.99
CA TYR A 56 -0.77 1.77 17.81
C TYR A 56 0.62 1.81 17.14
N GLY A 57 0.66 1.66 15.82
CA GLY A 57 1.90 1.61 15.03
C GLY A 57 2.54 0.23 14.89
N LEU A 58 2.29 -0.73 15.81
CA LEU A 58 2.84 -2.09 15.67
C LEU A 58 2.27 -2.82 14.44
N HIS A 59 1.02 -2.55 14.07
CA HIS A 59 0.44 -3.05 12.83
C HIS A 59 1.24 -2.60 11.60
N THR A 60 1.66 -1.33 11.56
CA THR A 60 2.44 -0.77 10.44
C THR A 60 3.82 -1.43 10.34
N VAL A 61 4.47 -1.66 11.48
CA VAL A 61 5.74 -2.40 11.53
C VAL A 61 5.55 -3.83 11.02
N ALA A 62 4.51 -4.53 11.49
CA ALA A 62 4.19 -5.89 11.05
C ALA A 62 3.94 -5.98 9.54
N ILE A 63 3.17 -5.05 8.98
CA ILE A 63 2.89 -4.98 7.54
C ILE A 63 4.17 -4.71 6.74
N THR A 64 5.04 -3.83 7.24
CA THR A 64 6.32 -3.52 6.60
C THR A 64 7.22 -4.75 6.53
N LEU A 65 7.35 -5.48 7.64
CA LEU A 65 8.14 -6.71 7.71
C LEU A 65 7.55 -7.82 6.83
N LEU A 66 6.22 -7.97 6.85
CA LEU A 66 5.52 -8.94 6.00
C LEU A 66 5.76 -8.65 4.51
N MET A 67 5.63 -7.40 4.10
CA MET A 67 5.88 -6.99 2.72
C MET A 67 7.32 -7.24 2.30
N ALA A 68 8.29 -6.86 3.14
CA ALA A 68 9.71 -7.13 2.88
C ALA A 68 9.99 -8.63 2.74
N PHE A 69 9.36 -9.46 3.59
CA PHE A 69 9.45 -10.92 3.52
C PHE A 69 8.87 -11.46 2.22
N VAL A 70 7.65 -11.04 1.85
CA VAL A 70 6.96 -11.47 0.63
C VAL A 70 7.81 -11.14 -0.61
N ILE A 71 8.30 -9.91 -0.73
CA ILE A 71 9.17 -9.50 -1.84
C ILE A 71 10.44 -10.34 -1.90
N THR A 72 11.11 -10.55 -0.77
CA THR A 72 12.33 -11.37 -0.69
C THR A 72 12.07 -12.82 -1.09
N LYS A 73 10.88 -13.36 -0.79
CA LYS A 73 10.51 -14.73 -1.14
C LYS A 73 10.20 -14.90 -2.62
N ILE A 74 9.45 -13.97 -3.23
CA ILE A 74 9.01 -14.09 -4.63
C ILE A 74 10.01 -13.51 -5.66
N THR A 75 10.99 -12.75 -5.20
CA THR A 75 12.02 -12.12 -6.05
C THR A 75 13.44 -12.50 -5.63
N ARG A 76 14.42 -12.27 -6.51
CA ARG A 76 15.86 -12.42 -6.26
C ARG A 76 16.47 -11.21 -5.56
N ILE A 77 15.66 -10.27 -5.09
CA ILE A 77 16.14 -9.08 -4.40
C ILE A 77 16.64 -9.45 -2.98
N PRO A 78 17.83 -8.97 -2.56
CA PRO A 78 18.32 -9.20 -1.20
C PRO A 78 17.37 -8.66 -0.13
N ALA A 79 17.29 -9.36 1.01
CA ALA A 79 16.38 -9.01 2.10
C ALA A 79 16.50 -7.55 2.57
N ALA A 80 17.73 -7.05 2.72
CA ALA A 80 17.98 -5.66 3.11
C ALA A 80 17.38 -4.66 2.12
N LYS A 81 17.53 -4.92 0.81
CA LYS A 81 16.97 -4.05 -0.24
C LYS A 81 15.45 -4.13 -0.28
N SER A 82 14.87 -5.31 -0.07
CA SER A 82 13.42 -5.49 0.06
C SER A 82 12.86 -4.74 1.27
N LEU A 83 13.56 -4.76 2.41
CA LEU A 83 13.15 -4.04 3.62
C LEU A 83 13.18 -2.52 3.41
N ILE A 84 14.25 -1.99 2.83
CA ILE A 84 14.36 -0.56 2.51
C ILE A 84 13.23 -0.14 1.55
N ALA A 85 12.95 -0.94 0.51
CA ALA A 85 11.88 -0.64 -0.44
C ALA A 85 10.50 -0.68 0.23
N ALA A 86 10.22 -1.67 1.09
CA ALA A 86 8.96 -1.79 1.81
C ALA A 86 8.76 -0.61 2.77
N PHE A 87 9.78 -0.27 3.56
CA PHE A 87 9.75 0.87 4.47
C PHE A 87 9.54 2.19 3.72
N ALA A 88 10.30 2.43 2.65
CA ALA A 88 10.12 3.61 1.82
C ALA A 88 8.70 3.70 1.24
N SER A 89 8.13 2.57 0.82
CA SER A 89 6.76 2.52 0.28
C SER A 89 5.71 2.91 1.31
N ILE A 90 5.86 2.43 2.56
CA ILE A 90 4.97 2.80 3.67
C ILE A 90 5.11 4.28 4.01
N CYS A 91 6.33 4.81 4.06
CA CYS A 91 6.55 6.24 4.30
C CYS A 91 5.89 7.11 3.22
N VAL A 92 6.04 6.75 1.94
CA VAL A 92 5.39 7.47 0.83
C VAL A 92 3.88 7.37 0.94
N LEU A 93 3.33 6.19 1.25
CA LEU A 93 1.88 6.03 1.45
C LEU A 93 1.37 6.95 2.56
N ALA A 94 2.04 6.98 3.72
CA ALA A 94 1.68 7.83 4.86
C ALA A 94 1.76 9.33 4.52
N ILE A 95 2.79 9.75 3.79
CA ILE A 95 2.93 11.14 3.32
C ILE A 95 1.79 11.49 2.35
N MET A 96 1.44 10.59 1.43
CA MET A 96 0.36 10.81 0.47
C MET A 96 -1.00 10.89 1.15
N GLU A 97 -1.28 9.99 2.10
CA GLU A 97 -2.49 10.01 2.92
C GLU A 97 -2.62 11.34 3.68
N LEU A 98 -1.54 11.78 4.35
CA LEU A 98 -1.53 13.05 5.05
C LEU A 98 -1.76 14.25 4.10
N ALA A 99 -1.09 14.26 2.96
CA ALA A 99 -1.22 15.33 1.97
C ALA A 99 -2.63 15.41 1.38
N ILE A 100 -3.22 14.27 1.01
CA ILE A 100 -4.58 14.17 0.45
C ILE A 100 -5.62 14.59 1.50
N ASN A 101 -5.50 14.08 2.72
CA ASN A 101 -6.41 14.44 3.81
C ASN A 101 -6.35 15.96 4.08
N ASN A 102 -5.15 16.52 4.22
CA ASN A 102 -4.99 17.97 4.45
C ASN A 102 -5.57 18.80 3.31
N LEU A 103 -5.33 18.41 2.06
CA LEU A 103 -5.89 19.10 0.90
C LEU A 103 -7.42 19.01 0.89
N PHE A 104 -7.98 17.83 1.15
CA PHE A 104 -9.42 17.60 1.20
C PHE A 104 -10.10 18.46 2.27
N PHE A 105 -9.57 18.47 3.50
CA PHE A 105 -10.15 19.27 4.59
C PHE A 105 -9.99 20.77 4.36
N SER A 106 -8.90 21.21 3.75
CA SER A 106 -8.68 22.61 3.39
C SER A 106 -9.70 23.11 2.35
N ILE A 107 -10.01 22.28 1.34
CA ILE A 107 -10.94 22.64 0.26
C ILE A 107 -12.40 22.53 0.72
N THR A 108 -12.77 21.42 1.35
CA THR A 108 -14.17 21.13 1.69
C THR A 108 -14.64 21.85 2.94
N LYS A 109 -13.71 22.26 3.82
CA LYS A 109 -13.98 22.84 5.14
C LYS A 109 -14.88 21.98 6.03
N LEU A 110 -14.99 20.68 5.72
CA LEU A 110 -15.72 19.72 6.54
C LEU A 110 -14.97 19.47 7.84
N GLU A 111 -15.71 19.24 8.91
CA GLU A 111 -15.12 18.81 10.17
C GLU A 111 -14.60 17.36 10.05
N GLN A 112 -13.41 17.09 10.56
CA GLN A 112 -12.81 15.76 10.50
C GLN A 112 -13.69 14.69 11.14
N GLN A 113 -14.35 14.99 12.25
CA GLN A 113 -15.25 14.05 12.92
C GLN A 113 -16.47 13.70 12.05
N ALA A 114 -17.00 14.67 11.30
CA ALA A 114 -18.11 14.44 10.39
C ALA A 114 -17.72 13.46 9.26
N VAL A 115 -16.49 13.59 8.74
CA VAL A 115 -15.99 12.68 7.69
C VAL A 115 -15.73 11.28 8.23
N ILE A 116 -15.10 11.15 9.41
CA ILE A 116 -14.84 9.84 10.05
C ILE A 116 -16.14 9.10 10.37
N SER A 117 -17.19 9.84 10.76
CA SER A 117 -18.50 9.24 11.05
C SER A 117 -19.21 8.67 9.81
N ASN A 118 -18.83 9.14 8.61
CA ASN A 118 -19.34 8.67 7.35
C ASN A 118 -18.38 7.63 6.74
N ASN A 119 -18.65 6.34 6.97
CA ASN A 119 -17.78 5.24 6.53
C ASN A 119 -17.49 5.29 5.03
N LEU A 120 -18.47 5.64 4.19
CA LEU A 120 -18.27 5.70 2.74
C LEU A 120 -17.33 6.84 2.35
N LEU A 121 -17.55 8.03 2.90
CA LEU A 121 -16.72 9.20 2.60
C LEU A 121 -15.29 9.00 3.10
N TRP A 122 -15.13 8.41 4.28
CA TRP A 122 -13.82 8.09 4.86
C TRP A 122 -13.04 7.11 3.98
N GLU A 123 -13.69 6.06 3.48
CA GLU A 123 -13.03 5.04 2.65
C GLU A 123 -12.73 5.56 1.22
N LEU A 124 -13.63 6.37 0.66
CA LEU A 124 -13.40 7.03 -0.64
C LEU A 124 -12.25 8.02 -0.59
N LEU A 125 -12.07 8.72 0.54
CA LEU A 125 -10.95 9.63 0.76
C LEU A 125 -9.60 8.89 0.73
N GLY A 126 -9.61 7.58 0.99
CA GLY A 126 -8.41 6.74 0.95
C GLY A 126 -8.03 6.18 -0.43
N LEU A 127 -8.92 6.26 -1.42
CA LEU A 127 -8.64 5.76 -2.77
C LEU A 127 -7.62 6.61 -3.56
N PRO A 128 -7.63 7.96 -3.49
CA PRO A 128 -6.67 8.79 -4.20
C PRO A 128 -5.21 8.41 -3.96
N GLN A 129 -4.79 8.15 -2.71
CA GLN A 129 -3.40 7.77 -2.45
C GLN A 129 -3.05 6.42 -3.06
N ALA A 130 -3.97 5.46 -3.07
CA ALA A 130 -3.76 4.15 -3.66
C ALA A 130 -3.51 4.27 -5.18
N ILE A 131 -4.30 5.09 -5.86
CA ILE A 131 -4.15 5.37 -7.30
C ILE A 131 -2.80 6.04 -7.57
N LEU A 132 -2.41 7.03 -6.77
CA LEU A 132 -1.12 7.71 -6.93
C LEU A 132 0.07 6.75 -6.75
N MET A 133 -0.01 5.83 -5.79
CA MET A 133 1.02 4.80 -5.59
C MET A 133 1.18 3.91 -6.82
N ILE A 134 0.06 3.48 -7.44
CA ILE A 134 0.06 2.71 -8.69
C ILE A 134 0.68 3.53 -9.84
N ILE A 135 0.32 4.80 -9.97
CA ILE A 135 0.87 5.70 -10.99
C ILE A 135 2.39 5.82 -10.83
N PHE A 136 2.87 6.08 -9.61
CA PHE A 136 4.31 6.17 -9.36
C PHE A 136 5.03 4.85 -9.64
N ALA A 137 4.42 3.71 -9.29
CA ALA A 137 4.96 2.40 -9.61
C ALA A 137 5.18 2.21 -11.12
N VAL A 138 4.27 2.70 -11.96
CA VAL A 138 4.38 2.63 -13.43
C VAL A 138 5.42 3.62 -13.99
N ILE A 139 5.62 4.76 -13.33
CA ILE A 139 6.54 5.80 -13.76
C ILE A 139 8.00 5.46 -13.42
N ILE A 140 8.28 4.92 -12.24
CA ILE A 140 9.65 4.62 -11.77
C ILE A 140 10.47 3.80 -12.79
N PRO A 141 9.94 2.71 -13.39
CA PRO A 141 10.66 1.92 -14.40
C PRO A 141 11.15 2.71 -15.61
N LYS A 142 10.52 3.86 -15.93
CA LYS A 142 10.94 4.74 -17.03
C LYS A 142 12.25 5.45 -16.72
N PHE A 143 12.55 5.68 -15.44
CA PHE A 143 13.80 6.31 -14.99
C PHE A 143 14.84 5.30 -14.50
N LYS A 144 14.39 4.14 -14.03
CA LYS A 144 15.24 3.07 -13.49
C LYS A 144 14.86 1.75 -14.13
N LYS A 145 15.68 1.29 -15.09
CA LYS A 145 15.42 0.02 -15.78
C LYS A 145 15.31 -1.14 -14.78
N PRO A 146 14.26 -1.96 -14.87
CA PRO A 146 14.13 -3.14 -14.03
C PRO A 146 15.25 -4.15 -14.28
N ILE A 147 15.60 -4.91 -13.25
CA ILE A 147 16.57 -6.00 -13.35
C ILE A 147 15.89 -7.19 -14.01
N GLU A 148 16.43 -7.63 -15.15
CA GLU A 148 15.95 -8.83 -15.83
C GLU A 148 16.14 -10.08 -14.96
N GLY A 149 15.17 -11.00 -15.01
CA GLY A 149 15.21 -12.21 -14.18
C GLY A 149 15.08 -11.97 -12.67
N ALA A 150 14.62 -10.79 -12.24
CA ALA A 150 14.44 -10.49 -10.81
C ALA A 150 13.34 -11.32 -10.13
N TRP A 151 12.39 -11.90 -10.88
CA TRP A 151 11.39 -12.81 -10.31
C TRP A 151 11.99 -14.22 -10.13
N LYS A 152 11.62 -14.89 -9.02
CA LYS A 152 11.94 -16.31 -8.80
C LYS A 152 10.92 -17.26 -9.41
N ILE A 153 9.69 -16.76 -9.57
CA ILE A 153 8.53 -17.44 -10.14
C ILE A 153 8.22 -16.91 -11.54
#